data_AF-A0A8B7N0S8-F1
#
_entry.id   AF-A0A8B7N0S8-F1
#
_cell.length_a   1.000
_cell.length_b   1.000
_cell.length_c   1.000
_cell.angle_alpha   90.00
_cell.angle_beta   90.00
_cell.angle_gamma   90.00
#
_symmetry.space_group_name_H-M   'P 1'
#
loop_
_entity.id
_entity.type
_entity.pdbx_description
1 polymer ?
#
loop_
_entity_poly.entity_id
_entity_poly.type
_entity_poly.pdbx_seq_one_letter_code
_entity_poly.pdbx_strand_id
1 'polypeptide(L)'
;MNINSSIGADQTKITIRKTLRGKFSAMNKRVTQLDARYRHAGAAAYGDDVHMKVNANWNETDTNNLRKVMRQRSDVVQAACQRYRSLTNFTELKPAKLHQTLRWVKDYKFIWCPIFKCASTTWVKNLLLLANFTEPPQRHHALSKELYPPPPHSAERNQMLRHAKKLIIVRHPLDRLLSAYRDKMLRNIRAGNYETIQLNIARSYKEPQLPPHVDLAPVMPSSPNQPSFNKFLLRVRDDLITYWDPNHHKHINLHWRPFWAACSPCNLKYDIIAKVETLHTDQEFIVRDLHLPIGKLFAESHSS
;
A
#
# COMPACT_ATOMS: atom_id res chain seq x y z
N MET A 1 -35.36 1.68 34.32
CA MET A 1 -34.17 0.80 34.32
C MET A 1 -34.04 0.17 32.95
N ASN A 2 -32.97 0.45 32.21
CA ASN A 2 -32.63 -0.33 31.01
C ASN A 2 -31.10 -0.35 30.90
N ILE A 3 -30.48 -1.32 31.57
CA ILE A 3 -29.01 -1.44 31.76
C ILE A 3 -28.36 -2.27 30.64
N ASN A 4 -29.12 -2.72 29.63
CA ASN A 4 -28.65 -3.75 28.70
C ASN A 4 -28.04 -3.23 27.37
N SER A 5 -27.95 -1.92 27.13
CA SER A 5 -27.38 -1.39 25.87
C SER A 5 -25.86 -1.17 25.90
N SER A 6 -25.22 -1.10 27.08
CA SER A 6 -23.77 -0.86 27.19
C SER A 6 -22.92 -2.14 27.11
N ILE A 7 -23.51 -3.29 27.43
CA ILE A 7 -22.79 -4.58 27.55
C ILE A 7 -22.42 -5.15 26.16
N GLY A 8 -23.29 -5.00 25.16
CA GLY A 8 -23.05 -5.53 23.80
C GLY A 8 -21.95 -4.80 23.01
N ALA A 9 -21.80 -3.49 23.21
CA ALA A 9 -20.74 -2.69 22.59
C ALA A 9 -19.36 -3.00 23.19
N ASP A 10 -19.31 -3.35 24.48
CA ASP A 10 -18.08 -3.65 25.19
C ASP A 10 -17.57 -5.08 24.87
N GLN A 11 -18.49 -6.05 24.78
CA GLN A 11 -18.16 -7.43 24.37
C GLN A 11 -17.57 -7.49 22.95
N THR A 12 -18.08 -6.66 22.03
CA THR A 12 -17.59 -6.54 20.66
C THR A 12 -16.20 -5.91 20.60
N LYS A 13 -15.96 -4.83 21.37
CA LYS A 13 -14.62 -4.20 21.52
C LYS A 13 -13.60 -5.16 22.15
N ILE A 14 -13.99 -5.95 23.14
CA ILE A 14 -13.15 -6.96 23.80
C ILE A 14 -12.79 -8.08 22.83
N THR A 15 -13.73 -8.54 22.01
CA THR A 15 -13.53 -9.61 21.02
C THR A 15 -12.59 -9.15 19.89
N ILE A 16 -12.74 -7.92 19.40
CA ILE A 16 -11.82 -7.31 18.43
C ILE A 16 -10.43 -7.15 19.04
N ARG A 17 -10.32 -6.65 20.29
CA ARG A 17 -9.03 -6.51 21.00
C ARG A 17 -8.33 -7.85 21.21
N LYS A 18 -9.04 -8.92 21.59
CA LYS A 18 -8.49 -10.27 21.76
C LYS A 18 -8.04 -10.88 20.43
N THR A 19 -8.86 -10.75 19.38
CA THR A 19 -8.54 -11.23 18.03
C THR A 19 -7.35 -10.50 17.41
N LEU A 20 -7.26 -9.19 17.63
CA LEU A 20 -6.11 -8.40 17.20
C LEU A 20 -4.85 -8.81 17.99
N ARG A 21 -4.90 -8.90 19.33
CA ARG A 21 -3.72 -9.31 20.14
C ARG A 21 -3.14 -10.66 19.71
N GLY A 22 -3.97 -11.67 19.45
CA GLY A 22 -3.51 -12.98 18.95
C GLY A 22 -2.84 -12.89 17.57
N LYS A 23 -3.40 -12.07 16.67
CA LYS A 23 -2.82 -11.80 15.34
C LYS A 23 -1.53 -10.98 15.41
N PHE A 24 -1.39 -10.06 16.37
CA PHE A 24 -0.16 -9.27 16.60
C PHE A 24 1.01 -10.15 17.07
N SER A 25 0.76 -11.18 17.90
CA SER A 25 1.81 -12.12 18.34
C SER A 25 2.32 -13.02 17.19
N ALA A 26 1.40 -13.57 16.38
CA ALA A 26 1.74 -14.33 15.18
C ALA A 26 2.43 -13.47 14.11
N MET A 27 2.04 -12.19 14.04
CA MET A 27 2.67 -11.17 13.20
C MET A 27 4.11 -10.89 13.61
N ASN A 28 4.41 -10.73 14.90
CA ASN A 28 5.79 -10.53 15.37
C ASN A 28 6.71 -11.69 14.96
N LYS A 29 6.26 -12.95 15.10
CA LYS A 29 7.06 -14.11 14.66
C LYS A 29 7.36 -14.10 13.14
N ARG A 30 6.37 -13.74 12.31
CA ARG A 30 6.54 -13.64 10.85
C ARG A 30 7.40 -12.44 10.42
N VAL A 31 7.24 -11.30 11.08
CA VAL A 31 8.08 -10.10 10.86
C VAL A 31 9.55 -10.42 11.13
N THR A 32 9.84 -11.13 12.23
CA THR A 32 11.21 -11.53 12.58
C THR A 32 11.83 -12.43 11.52
N GLN A 33 11.08 -13.43 11.02
CA GLN A 33 11.56 -14.33 9.96
C GLN A 33 11.78 -13.59 8.63
N LEU A 34 10.93 -12.61 8.32
CA LEU A 34 11.10 -11.74 7.16
C LEU A 34 12.34 -10.85 7.31
N ASP A 35 12.55 -10.24 8.47
CA ASP A 35 13.72 -9.39 8.72
C ASP A 35 15.05 -10.18 8.58
N ALA A 36 15.11 -11.44 9.01
CA ALA A 36 16.28 -12.31 8.82
C ALA A 36 16.54 -12.65 7.34
N ARG A 37 15.50 -12.99 6.55
CA ARG A 37 15.63 -13.19 5.10
C ARG A 37 16.09 -11.91 4.38
N TYR A 38 15.62 -10.75 4.83
CA TYR A 38 16.00 -9.44 4.30
C TYR A 38 17.36 -8.92 4.78
N ARG A 39 17.99 -9.50 5.81
CA ARG A 39 19.39 -9.18 6.19
C ARG A 39 20.39 -9.86 5.27
N HIS A 40 20.09 -11.08 4.81
CA HIS A 40 20.93 -11.80 3.84
C HIS A 40 20.74 -11.29 2.41
N ALA A 41 19.52 -10.89 2.05
CA ALA A 41 19.27 -10.17 0.82
C ALA A 41 19.49 -8.68 1.07
N GLY A 42 20.74 -8.20 0.94
CA GLY A 42 21.12 -6.80 1.17
C GLY A 42 20.14 -5.80 0.52
N ALA A 43 20.14 -4.56 1.00
CA ALA A 43 19.19 -3.50 0.59
C ALA A 43 19.01 -3.32 -0.94
N ALA A 44 19.97 -3.80 -1.74
CA ALA A 44 19.92 -3.90 -3.20
C ALA A 44 18.88 -4.91 -3.76
N ALA A 45 18.40 -5.89 -3.00
CA ALA A 45 17.51 -6.93 -3.53
C ALA A 45 16.05 -6.46 -3.75
N TYR A 46 15.66 -5.32 -3.16
CA TYR A 46 14.28 -4.82 -3.22
C TYR A 46 14.16 -3.28 -3.24
N GLY A 47 15.30 -2.58 -3.34
CA GLY A 47 15.38 -1.13 -3.44
C GLY A 47 16.04 -0.76 -4.75
N ASP A 48 15.31 0.03 -5.54
CA ASP A 48 15.86 0.96 -6.51
C ASP A 48 16.58 0.37 -7.75
N ASP A 49 16.07 -0.71 -8.35
CA ASP A 49 15.90 -0.83 -9.82
C ASP A 49 15.24 -2.17 -10.15
N VAL A 50 13.94 -2.11 -10.48
CA VAL A 50 13.26 -3.25 -11.11
C VAL A 50 13.11 -2.89 -12.57
N HIS A 51 14.20 -2.99 -13.32
CA HIS A 51 14.11 -3.00 -14.77
C HIS A 51 13.21 -4.17 -15.15
N MET A 52 12.06 -3.86 -15.75
CA MET A 52 11.21 -4.90 -16.29
C MET A 52 11.91 -5.49 -17.51
N LYS A 53 12.59 -6.62 -17.32
CA LYS A 53 13.09 -7.41 -18.45
C LYS A 53 11.88 -7.97 -19.20
N VAL A 54 11.65 -7.46 -20.41
CA VAL A 54 10.55 -7.93 -21.28
C VAL A 54 10.82 -9.38 -21.63
N ASN A 55 9.86 -10.26 -21.40
CA ASN A 55 9.96 -11.64 -21.85
C ASN A 55 9.68 -11.71 -23.36
N ALA A 56 10.73 -11.94 -24.15
CA ALA A 56 10.63 -12.10 -25.60
C ALA A 56 9.73 -13.27 -26.02
N ASN A 57 9.59 -14.29 -25.15
CA ASN A 57 8.79 -15.49 -25.41
C ASN A 57 7.34 -15.39 -24.89
N TRP A 58 6.94 -14.23 -24.36
CA TRP A 58 5.58 -14.04 -23.86
C TRP A 58 4.55 -14.19 -24.99
N ASN A 59 3.57 -15.05 -24.78
CA ASN A 59 2.54 -15.35 -25.76
C ASN A 59 1.12 -15.12 -25.21
N GLU A 60 0.11 -15.38 -26.06
CA GLU A 60 -1.29 -15.20 -25.72
C GLU A 60 -1.76 -16.13 -24.58
N THR A 61 -1.14 -17.31 -24.44
CA THR A 61 -1.41 -18.24 -23.33
C THR A 61 -0.97 -17.64 -22.00
N ASP A 62 0.20 -16.99 -21.95
CA ASP A 62 0.70 -16.30 -20.76
C ASP A 62 -0.26 -15.16 -20.34
N THR A 63 -0.69 -14.36 -21.32
CA THR A 63 -1.69 -13.30 -21.10
C THR A 63 -2.98 -13.87 -20.53
N ASN A 64 -3.51 -14.94 -21.10
CA ASN A 64 -4.76 -15.55 -20.65
C ASN A 64 -4.64 -16.21 -19.27
N ASN A 65 -3.49 -16.81 -18.97
CA ASN A 65 -3.21 -17.37 -17.64
C ASN A 65 -3.16 -16.26 -16.58
N LEU A 66 -2.45 -15.16 -16.84
CA LEU A 66 -2.42 -14.05 -15.88
C LEU A 66 -3.77 -13.33 -15.79
N ARG A 67 -4.54 -13.23 -16.87
CA ARG A 67 -5.92 -12.72 -16.82
C ARG A 67 -6.80 -13.55 -15.88
N LYS A 68 -6.67 -14.88 -15.89
CA LYS A 68 -7.35 -15.77 -14.91
C LYS A 68 -6.89 -15.49 -13.49
N VAL A 69 -5.58 -15.33 -13.27
CA VAL A 69 -5.02 -14.97 -11.95
C VAL A 69 -5.56 -13.62 -11.45
N MET A 70 -5.67 -12.60 -12.30
CA MET A 70 -6.22 -11.29 -11.92
C MET A 70 -7.71 -11.39 -11.52
N ARG A 71 -8.50 -12.18 -12.26
CA ARG A 71 -9.90 -12.46 -11.90
C ARG A 71 -9.99 -13.15 -10.53
N GLN A 72 -9.22 -14.21 -10.31
CA GLN A 72 -9.18 -14.91 -9.01
C GLN A 72 -8.80 -13.96 -7.86
N ARG A 73 -7.82 -13.08 -8.06
CA ARG A 73 -7.45 -12.07 -7.05
C ARG A 73 -8.59 -11.09 -6.78
N SER A 74 -9.30 -10.66 -7.81
CA SER A 74 -10.48 -9.78 -7.67
C SER A 74 -11.60 -10.47 -6.90
N ASP A 75 -11.89 -11.74 -7.22
CA ASP A 75 -12.93 -12.54 -6.55
C ASP A 75 -12.63 -12.73 -5.05
N VAL A 76 -11.38 -13.02 -4.70
CA VAL A 76 -10.93 -13.11 -3.29
C VAL A 76 -11.18 -11.80 -2.54
N VAL A 77 -10.90 -10.65 -3.18
CA VAL A 77 -11.15 -9.34 -2.58
C VAL A 77 -12.65 -9.08 -2.42
N GLN A 78 -13.47 -9.40 -3.42
CA GLN A 78 -14.93 -9.22 -3.34
C GLN A 78 -15.55 -10.11 -2.24
N ALA A 79 -15.13 -11.37 -2.15
CA ALA A 79 -15.58 -12.27 -1.08
C ALA A 79 -15.19 -11.75 0.31
N ALA A 80 -13.98 -11.23 0.47
CA ALA A 80 -13.56 -10.58 1.71
C ALA A 80 -14.41 -9.34 2.02
N CYS A 81 -14.67 -8.50 1.02
CA CYS A 81 -15.50 -7.31 1.18
C CYS A 81 -16.93 -7.66 1.62
N GLN A 82 -17.54 -8.67 1.02
CA GLN A 82 -18.87 -9.17 1.43
C GLN A 82 -18.84 -9.65 2.88
N ARG A 83 -17.84 -10.47 3.25
CA ARG A 83 -17.66 -10.96 4.62
C ARG A 83 -17.53 -9.83 5.63
N TYR A 84 -16.66 -8.85 5.38
CA TYR A 84 -16.35 -7.82 6.37
C TYR A 84 -17.36 -6.67 6.40
N ARG A 85 -18.08 -6.38 5.31
CA ARG A 85 -19.19 -5.41 5.32
C ARG A 85 -20.25 -5.76 6.36
N SER A 86 -20.52 -7.06 6.55
CA SER A 86 -21.49 -7.53 7.55
C SER A 86 -21.02 -7.37 9.00
N LEU A 87 -19.71 -7.26 9.23
CA LEU A 87 -19.11 -7.32 10.56
C LEU A 87 -18.75 -5.97 11.16
N THR A 88 -18.63 -4.92 10.33
CA THR A 88 -18.13 -3.62 10.78
C THR A 88 -18.69 -2.48 9.94
N ASN A 89 -19.07 -1.38 10.60
CA ASN A 89 -19.24 -0.07 9.97
C ASN A 89 -17.87 0.48 9.60
N PHE A 90 -17.30 0.07 8.46
CA PHE A 90 -16.11 0.72 7.94
C PHE A 90 -16.44 2.17 7.61
N THR A 91 -15.65 3.12 8.11
CA THR A 91 -15.69 4.49 7.62
C THR A 91 -15.21 4.47 6.18
N GLU A 92 -16.15 4.53 5.24
CA GLU A 92 -15.85 4.47 3.81
C GLU A 92 -15.14 5.77 3.38
N LEU A 93 -14.15 5.63 2.49
CA LEU A 93 -13.54 6.80 1.86
C LEU A 93 -14.59 7.48 0.98
N LYS A 94 -14.90 8.75 1.28
CA LYS A 94 -15.85 9.54 0.48
C LYS A 94 -15.49 9.45 -1.02
N PRO A 95 -16.45 9.24 -1.94
CA PRO A 95 -16.18 9.08 -3.37
C PRO A 95 -15.31 10.20 -3.96
N ALA A 96 -15.56 11.45 -3.58
CA ALA A 96 -14.75 12.59 -4.01
C ALA A 96 -13.27 12.45 -3.65
N LYS A 97 -12.97 11.93 -2.45
CA LYS A 97 -11.59 11.70 -1.99
C LYS A 97 -10.94 10.54 -2.74
N LEU A 98 -11.70 9.48 -3.02
CA LEU A 98 -11.23 8.38 -3.86
C LEU A 98 -10.90 8.88 -5.27
N HIS A 99 -11.80 9.62 -5.92
CA HIS A 99 -11.57 10.15 -7.27
C HIS A 99 -10.31 11.02 -7.38
N GLN A 100 -10.03 11.84 -6.36
CA GLN A 100 -8.80 12.64 -6.28
C GLN A 100 -7.53 11.82 -6.00
N THR A 101 -7.68 10.60 -5.47
CA THR A 101 -6.55 9.70 -5.18
C THR A 101 -6.14 8.93 -6.43
N LEU A 102 -7.10 8.56 -7.28
CA LEU A 102 -6.90 7.83 -8.52
C LEU A 102 -6.13 8.66 -9.56
N ARG A 103 -5.43 7.97 -10.47
CA ARG A 103 -4.86 8.50 -11.70
C ARG A 103 -5.75 8.07 -12.85
N TRP A 104 -6.27 9.02 -13.60
CA TRP A 104 -7.24 8.79 -14.68
C TRP A 104 -6.51 8.87 -16.03
N VAL A 105 -6.00 7.73 -16.50
CA VAL A 105 -5.15 7.65 -17.68
C VAL A 105 -6.03 7.40 -18.90
N LYS A 106 -6.64 8.49 -19.40
CA LYS A 106 -7.67 8.46 -20.47
C LYS A 106 -7.17 7.82 -21.76
N ASP A 107 -5.99 8.22 -22.22
CA ASP A 107 -5.42 7.80 -23.52
C ASP A 107 -5.23 6.28 -23.61
N TYR A 108 -4.96 5.64 -22.47
CA TYR A 108 -4.75 4.19 -22.34
C TYR A 108 -5.92 3.48 -21.67
N LYS A 109 -7.05 4.17 -21.45
CA LYS A 109 -8.30 3.61 -20.92
C LYS A 109 -8.13 2.82 -19.62
N PHE A 110 -7.31 3.33 -18.69
CA PHE A 110 -7.19 2.75 -17.35
C PHE A 110 -7.22 3.79 -16.22
N ILE A 111 -7.60 3.33 -15.04
CA ILE A 111 -7.61 4.10 -13.81
C ILE A 111 -6.72 3.37 -12.81
N TRP A 112 -5.78 4.07 -12.18
CA TRP A 112 -4.84 3.45 -11.26
C TRP A 112 -4.91 4.09 -9.86
N CYS A 113 -4.90 3.25 -8.82
CA CYS A 113 -4.77 3.72 -7.44
C CYS A 113 -3.34 3.53 -6.89
N PRO A 114 -2.58 4.63 -6.65
CA PRO A 114 -1.20 4.54 -6.18
C PRO A 114 -1.12 4.28 -4.67
N ILE A 115 -0.89 3.02 -4.29
CA ILE A 115 -0.60 2.66 -2.89
C ILE A 115 0.90 2.82 -2.59
N PHE A 116 1.22 3.65 -1.60
CA PHE A 116 2.59 3.81 -1.12
C PHE A 116 3.18 2.47 -0.64
N LYS A 117 4.47 2.27 -0.94
CA LYS A 117 5.22 1.04 -0.65
C LYS A 117 4.75 -0.21 -1.40
N CYS A 118 3.96 -0.02 -2.46
CA CYS A 118 3.53 -1.04 -3.41
C CYS A 118 3.94 -0.66 -4.85
N ALA A 119 5.23 -0.38 -5.06
CA ALA A 119 5.78 0.07 -6.35
C ALA A 119 5.17 1.38 -6.92
N SER A 120 4.59 2.23 -6.06
CA SER A 120 3.96 3.48 -6.49
C SER A 120 4.92 4.46 -7.14
N THR A 121 6.16 4.58 -6.65
CA THR A 121 7.17 5.47 -7.27
C THR A 121 7.50 5.00 -8.68
N THR A 122 7.74 3.71 -8.88
CA THR A 122 8.00 3.11 -10.20
C THR A 122 6.86 3.38 -11.18
N TRP A 123 5.62 3.13 -10.78
CA TRP A 123 4.48 3.35 -11.66
C TRP A 123 4.15 4.82 -11.89
N VAL A 124 4.43 5.70 -10.92
CA VAL A 124 4.38 7.15 -11.15
C VAL A 124 5.41 7.57 -12.19
N LYS A 125 6.65 7.07 -12.13
CA LYS A 125 7.67 7.33 -13.16
C LYS A 125 7.19 6.85 -14.53
N ASN A 126 6.64 5.64 -14.63
CA ASN A 126 6.07 5.13 -15.88
C ASN A 126 4.94 6.01 -16.43
N LEU A 127 4.04 6.52 -15.58
CA LEU A 127 3.03 7.48 -16.04
C LEU A 127 3.64 8.75 -16.62
N LEU A 128 4.75 9.23 -16.07
CA LEU A 128 5.45 10.41 -16.62
C LEU A 128 6.09 10.09 -17.98
N LEU A 129 6.66 8.89 -18.14
CA LEU A 129 7.15 8.42 -19.45
C LEU A 129 6.01 8.32 -20.48
N LEU A 130 4.82 7.87 -20.07
CA LEU A 130 3.62 7.87 -20.92
C LEU A 130 3.15 9.29 -21.31
N ALA A 131 3.43 10.29 -20.46
CA ALA A 131 3.23 11.71 -20.75
C ALA A 131 4.39 12.33 -21.54
N ASN A 132 5.27 11.52 -22.14
CA ASN A 132 6.42 11.91 -22.95
C ASN A 132 7.51 12.72 -22.20
N PHE A 133 7.63 12.55 -20.88
CA PHE A 133 8.83 12.99 -20.17
C PHE A 133 9.98 12.03 -20.51
N THR A 134 11.17 12.57 -20.77
CA THR A 134 12.40 11.78 -20.95
C THR A 134 12.91 11.28 -19.60
N GLU A 135 12.93 12.15 -18.60
CA GLU A 135 13.34 11.82 -17.23
C GLU A 135 12.29 12.29 -16.20
N PRO A 136 11.85 11.42 -15.27
CA PRO A 136 10.92 11.79 -14.21
C PRO A 136 11.52 12.82 -13.21
N PRO A 137 10.93 14.01 -13.02
CA PRO A 137 11.44 15.00 -12.06
C PRO A 137 11.28 14.58 -10.59
N GLN A 138 12.00 15.24 -9.68
CA GLN A 138 11.93 14.98 -8.24
C GLN A 138 10.51 15.09 -7.66
N ARG A 139 9.69 16.01 -8.19
CA ARG A 139 8.28 16.21 -7.79
C ARG A 139 7.27 15.26 -8.49
N HIS A 140 7.73 14.09 -8.92
CA HIS A 140 6.97 13.13 -9.73
C HIS A 140 5.58 12.76 -9.16
N HIS A 141 5.42 12.62 -7.84
CA HIS A 141 4.12 12.28 -7.24
C HIS A 141 3.05 13.38 -7.41
N ALA A 142 3.46 14.65 -7.25
CA ALA A 142 2.58 15.80 -7.42
C ALA A 142 2.23 15.99 -8.90
N LEU A 143 3.26 15.97 -9.76
CA LEU A 143 3.10 16.13 -11.19
C LEU A 143 2.20 15.05 -11.82
N SER A 144 2.37 13.78 -11.41
CA SER A 144 1.49 12.70 -11.87
C SER A 144 0.03 12.93 -11.52
N LYS A 145 -0.27 13.60 -10.40
CA LYS A 145 -1.65 13.94 -10.02
C LYS A 145 -2.23 15.05 -10.88
N GLU A 146 -1.40 16.04 -11.23
CA GLU A 146 -1.76 17.17 -12.08
C GLU A 146 -2.01 16.72 -13.53
N LEU A 147 -1.20 15.79 -14.03
CA LEU A 147 -1.31 15.24 -15.40
C LEU A 147 -2.48 14.27 -15.59
N TYR A 148 -2.86 13.52 -14.53
CA TYR A 148 -3.93 12.52 -14.60
C TYR A 148 -5.05 12.79 -13.58
N PRO A 149 -5.69 13.97 -13.60
CA PRO A 149 -6.70 14.37 -12.64
C PRO A 149 -8.03 13.66 -12.91
N PRO A 150 -8.96 13.62 -11.91
CA PRO A 150 -10.32 13.17 -12.19
C PRO A 150 -10.97 14.04 -13.27
N PRO A 151 -11.71 13.43 -14.23
CA PRO A 151 -12.54 14.19 -15.15
C PRO A 151 -13.46 15.19 -14.43
N PRO A 152 -13.65 16.41 -14.95
CA PRO A 152 -14.39 17.46 -14.24
C PRO A 152 -15.89 17.15 -14.15
N HIS A 153 -16.45 16.48 -15.16
CA HIS A 153 -17.87 16.13 -15.22
C HIS A 153 -18.16 14.74 -14.66
N SER A 154 -19.24 14.60 -13.89
CA SER A 154 -19.66 13.32 -13.29
C SER A 154 -19.99 12.26 -14.34
N ALA A 155 -20.59 12.65 -15.46
CA ALA A 155 -20.92 11.75 -16.56
C ALA A 155 -19.66 11.07 -17.12
N GLU A 156 -18.62 11.84 -17.40
CA GLU A 156 -17.33 11.34 -17.91
C GLU A 156 -16.63 10.45 -16.87
N ARG A 157 -16.61 10.86 -15.58
CA ARG A 157 -16.09 10.01 -14.50
C ARG A 157 -16.80 8.66 -14.45
N ASN A 158 -18.12 8.67 -14.50
CA ASN A 158 -18.93 7.46 -14.45
C ASN A 158 -18.71 6.57 -15.68
N GLN A 159 -18.56 7.16 -16.87
CA GLN A 159 -18.22 6.44 -18.08
C GLN A 159 -16.85 5.75 -17.96
N MET A 160 -15.81 6.48 -17.54
CA MET A 160 -14.49 5.89 -17.31
C MET A 160 -14.54 4.80 -16.24
N LEU A 161 -15.23 5.01 -15.12
CA LEU A 161 -15.39 3.99 -14.08
C LEU A 161 -16.11 2.73 -14.59
N ARG A 162 -16.97 2.82 -15.61
CA ARG A 162 -17.57 1.63 -16.22
C ARG A 162 -16.64 0.91 -17.19
N HIS A 163 -15.96 1.64 -18.06
CA HIS A 163 -15.30 1.04 -19.23
C HIS A 163 -13.77 0.93 -19.11
N ALA A 164 -13.12 1.76 -18.31
CA ALA A 164 -11.68 1.71 -18.11
C ALA A 164 -11.27 0.55 -17.20
N LYS A 165 -10.11 -0.04 -17.47
CA LYS A 165 -9.49 -1.04 -16.58
C LYS A 165 -9.06 -0.38 -15.28
N LYS A 166 -9.40 -0.96 -14.14
CA LYS A 166 -9.00 -0.43 -12.82
C LYS A 166 -7.83 -1.24 -12.28
N LEU A 167 -6.72 -0.57 -12.05
CA LEU A 167 -5.47 -1.16 -11.57
C LEU A 167 -5.21 -0.79 -10.11
N ILE A 168 -4.82 -1.78 -9.32
CA ILE A 168 -4.18 -1.58 -8.01
C ILE A 168 -2.98 -2.50 -7.91
N ILE A 169 -1.92 -2.00 -7.28
CA ILE A 169 -0.72 -2.79 -6.94
C ILE A 169 -0.68 -2.90 -5.43
N VAL A 170 -0.63 -4.13 -4.93
CA VAL A 170 -0.62 -4.43 -3.51
C VAL A 170 0.67 -5.14 -3.12
N ARG A 171 0.91 -5.24 -1.83
CA ARG A 171 2.02 -5.97 -1.23
C ARG A 171 1.50 -6.67 0.01
N HIS A 172 2.15 -7.74 0.42
CA HIS A 172 1.88 -8.36 1.69
C HIS A 172 1.94 -7.30 2.82
N PRO A 173 0.91 -7.21 3.69
CA PRO A 173 0.77 -6.08 4.61
C PRO A 173 1.98 -5.86 5.52
N LEU A 174 2.65 -6.92 5.96
CA LEU A 174 3.80 -6.83 6.87
C LEU A 174 5.05 -6.32 6.15
N ASP A 175 5.29 -6.79 4.94
CA ASP A 175 6.41 -6.33 4.12
C ASP A 175 6.23 -4.87 3.71
N ARG A 176 4.98 -4.46 3.50
CA ARG A 176 4.64 -3.05 3.28
C ARG A 176 4.95 -2.18 4.50
N LEU A 177 4.58 -2.63 5.72
CA LEU A 177 4.91 -1.91 6.95
C LEU A 177 6.41 -1.87 7.22
N LEU A 178 7.12 -2.97 6.98
CA LEU A 178 8.59 -3.02 7.10
C LEU A 178 9.27 -2.08 6.11
N SER A 179 8.78 -2.01 4.87
CA SER A 179 9.25 -1.05 3.87
C SER A 179 8.99 0.41 4.30
N ALA A 180 7.83 0.68 4.88
CA ALA A 180 7.52 2.01 5.42
C ALA A 180 8.43 2.37 6.62
N TYR A 181 8.67 1.41 7.51
CA TYR A 181 9.57 1.58 8.66
C TYR A 181 10.99 1.90 8.22
N ARG A 182 11.59 1.07 7.36
CA ARG A 182 12.97 1.30 6.89
C ARG A 182 13.11 2.65 6.19
N ASP A 183 12.14 3.01 5.36
CA ASP A 183 12.17 4.27 4.63
C ASP A 183 11.96 5.50 5.52
N LYS A 184 11.00 5.45 6.46
CA LYS A 184 10.57 6.64 7.21
C LYS A 184 11.06 6.72 8.65
N MET A 185 11.55 5.61 9.22
CA MET A 185 12.01 5.56 10.61
C MET A 185 13.53 5.38 10.75
N LEU A 186 14.19 4.73 9.78
CA LEU A 186 15.64 4.46 9.86
C LEU A 186 16.50 5.41 9.02
N ARG A 187 15.98 5.91 7.90
CA ARG A 187 16.76 6.80 7.04
C ARG A 187 16.74 8.24 7.59
N ASN A 188 17.91 8.74 7.99
CA ASN A 188 18.14 10.16 8.33
C ASN A 188 18.38 10.98 7.05
N ILE A 189 17.35 11.14 6.22
CA ILE A 189 17.46 12.02 5.06
C ILE A 189 17.04 13.41 5.52
N ARG A 190 18.00 14.35 5.52
CA ARG A 190 17.83 15.80 5.75
C ARG A 190 16.88 16.49 4.73
N ALA A 191 15.81 15.85 4.26
CA ALA A 191 14.94 16.34 3.18
C ALA A 191 13.45 15.95 3.29
N GLY A 192 12.92 15.51 4.46
CA GLY A 192 11.59 14.87 4.49
C GLY A 192 10.62 15.12 5.65
N ASN A 193 10.92 15.94 6.66
CA ASN A 193 10.00 16.24 7.78
C ASN A 193 9.52 15.00 8.60
N TYR A 194 10.24 13.86 8.59
CA TYR A 194 9.89 12.69 9.41
C TYR A 194 10.55 12.66 10.79
N GLU A 195 11.55 13.51 11.05
CA GLU A 195 12.29 13.56 12.31
C GLU A 195 11.35 13.75 13.52
N THR A 196 10.41 14.70 13.43
CA THR A 196 9.39 14.91 14.47
C THR A 196 8.54 13.67 14.71
N ILE A 197 8.18 12.95 13.63
CA ILE A 197 7.40 11.70 13.76
C ILE A 197 8.25 10.61 14.42
N GLN A 198 9.51 10.46 14.02
CA GLN A 198 10.45 9.50 14.59
C GLN A 198 10.63 9.75 16.09
N LEU A 199 10.97 10.98 16.47
CA LEU A 199 11.13 11.43 17.85
C LEU A 199 9.87 11.18 18.68
N ASN A 200 8.70 11.56 18.16
CA ASN A 200 7.43 11.35 18.85
C ASN A 200 7.16 9.86 19.08
N ILE A 201 7.39 9.00 18.08
CA ILE A 201 7.21 7.56 18.25
C ILE A 201 8.24 6.99 19.25
N ALA A 202 9.50 7.42 19.17
CA ALA A 202 10.54 6.95 20.08
C ALA A 202 10.24 7.29 21.54
N ARG A 203 9.68 8.48 21.81
CA ARG A 203 9.36 8.98 23.16
C ARG A 203 8.00 8.53 23.70
N SER A 204 6.96 8.50 22.86
CA SER A 204 5.59 8.22 23.31
C SER A 204 5.31 6.74 23.58
N TYR A 205 6.12 5.83 23.04
CA TYR A 205 5.90 4.39 23.17
C TYR A 205 7.00 3.72 24.00
N LYS A 206 6.59 2.79 24.86
CA LYS A 206 7.51 1.86 25.55
C LYS A 206 7.76 0.63 24.68
N GLU A 207 8.95 0.06 24.78
CA GLU A 207 9.21 -1.23 24.15
C GLU A 207 8.31 -2.32 24.80
N PRO A 208 7.69 -3.20 24.00
CA PRO A 208 7.01 -4.35 24.56
C PRO A 208 8.04 -5.29 25.20
N GLN A 209 7.73 -5.84 26.36
CA GLN A 209 8.55 -6.87 26.98
C GLN A 209 8.53 -8.12 26.08
N LEU A 210 9.71 -8.56 25.64
CA LEU A 210 9.84 -9.82 24.91
C LEU A 210 9.63 -10.98 25.90
N PRO A 211 8.96 -12.08 25.48
CA PRO A 211 8.96 -13.30 26.25
C PRO A 211 10.40 -13.75 26.50
N PRO A 212 10.72 -14.31 27.67
CA PRO A 212 12.10 -14.67 28.05
C PRO A 212 12.77 -15.70 27.12
N HIS A 213 12.02 -16.34 26.22
CA HIS A 213 12.50 -17.38 25.30
C HIS A 213 12.76 -16.87 23.87
N VAL A 214 12.66 -15.56 23.63
CA VAL A 214 12.87 -14.98 22.31
C VAL A 214 14.28 -14.40 22.25
N ASP A 215 15.22 -15.24 21.81
CA ASP A 215 16.63 -14.90 21.66
C ASP A 215 16.88 -14.18 20.33
N LEU A 216 16.24 -13.02 20.18
CA LEU A 216 16.45 -12.14 19.04
C LEU A 216 17.35 -11.01 19.50
N ALA A 217 18.55 -10.91 18.91
CA ALA A 217 19.37 -9.71 19.04
C ALA A 217 18.47 -8.49 18.75
N PRO A 218 18.28 -7.58 19.72
CA PRO A 218 17.42 -6.44 19.52
C PRO A 218 17.97 -5.66 18.33
N VAL A 219 17.14 -5.46 17.30
CA VAL A 219 17.45 -4.49 16.24
C VAL A 219 17.38 -3.13 16.91
N MET A 220 18.50 -2.72 17.49
CA MET A 220 18.62 -1.46 18.19
C MET A 220 18.54 -0.32 17.17
N PRO A 221 17.72 0.70 17.41
CA PRO A 221 17.74 1.88 16.57
C PRO A 221 19.14 2.51 16.63
N SER A 222 19.68 2.89 15.48
CA SER A 222 21.03 3.47 15.35
C SER A 222 21.17 4.85 16.02
N SER A 223 20.07 5.39 16.56
CA SER A 223 19.99 6.70 17.22
C SER A 223 18.81 6.71 18.21
N PRO A 224 18.93 7.42 19.34
CA PRO A 224 17.82 7.60 20.30
C PRO A 224 16.57 8.27 19.69
N ASN A 225 16.72 8.93 18.53
CA ASN A 225 15.61 9.57 17.84
C ASN A 225 14.82 8.61 16.95
N GLN A 226 15.37 7.43 16.65
CA GLN A 226 14.73 6.45 15.78
C GLN A 226 13.92 5.46 16.62
N PRO A 227 12.63 5.24 16.31
CA PRO A 227 11.85 4.25 17.01
C PRO A 227 12.23 2.83 16.56
N SER A 228 12.10 1.84 17.45
CA SER A 228 12.14 0.43 17.05
C SER A 228 10.95 0.08 16.15
N PHE A 229 11.03 -1.07 15.47
CA PHE A 229 9.91 -1.57 14.67
C PHE A 229 8.65 -1.79 15.53
N ASN A 230 8.81 -2.25 16.77
CA ASN A 230 7.70 -2.46 17.69
C ASN A 230 7.00 -1.15 18.04
N LYS A 231 7.75 -0.10 18.39
CA LYS A 231 7.17 1.23 18.65
C LYS A 231 6.48 1.79 17.41
N PHE A 232 7.04 1.58 16.23
CA PHE A 232 6.38 1.92 14.97
C PHE A 232 5.05 1.19 14.77
N LEU A 233 4.97 -0.13 15.05
CA LEU A 233 3.72 -0.88 14.96
C LEU A 233 2.67 -0.38 15.96
N LEU A 234 3.07 -0.02 17.18
CA LEU A 234 2.17 0.60 18.17
C LEU A 234 1.61 1.92 17.65
N ARG A 235 2.43 2.73 16.98
CA ARG A 235 1.97 3.94 16.30
C ARG A 235 0.97 3.63 15.19
N VAL A 236 1.25 2.66 14.32
CA VAL A 236 0.34 2.26 13.24
C VAL A 236 -1.02 1.81 13.81
N ARG A 237 -1.01 1.04 14.91
CA ARG A 237 -2.23 0.64 15.62
C ARG A 237 -3.03 1.85 16.10
N ASP A 238 -2.39 2.82 16.73
CA ASP A 238 -3.08 3.99 17.27
C ASP A 238 -3.60 4.91 16.16
N ASP A 239 -2.86 5.07 15.07
CA ASP A 239 -3.35 5.77 13.88
C ASP A 239 -4.60 5.08 13.29
N LEU A 240 -4.68 3.75 13.33
CA LEU A 240 -5.87 3.01 12.90
C LEU A 240 -7.04 3.19 13.86
N ILE A 241 -6.79 3.10 15.18
CA ILE A 241 -7.83 3.30 16.21
C ILE A 241 -8.44 4.69 16.07
N THR A 242 -7.58 5.72 15.94
CA THR A 242 -8.04 7.11 15.79
C THR A 242 -8.75 7.34 14.46
N TYR A 243 -8.34 6.71 13.36
CA TYR A 243 -9.06 6.82 12.08
C TYR A 243 -10.52 6.37 12.17
N TRP A 244 -10.81 5.35 12.99
CA TRP A 244 -12.18 4.87 13.25
C TRP A 244 -12.96 5.69 14.29
N ASP A 245 -12.34 6.68 14.93
CA ASP A 245 -13.04 7.56 15.87
C ASP A 245 -13.87 8.59 15.08
N PRO A 246 -15.23 8.57 15.18
CA PRO A 246 -16.09 9.52 14.49
C PRO A 246 -15.90 10.97 14.97
N ASN A 247 -15.34 11.17 16.16
CA ASN A 247 -15.09 12.50 16.72
C ASN A 247 -13.67 13.01 16.40
N HIS A 248 -12.77 12.13 15.96
CA HIS A 248 -11.37 12.45 15.73
C HIS A 248 -10.86 11.81 14.43
N HIS A 249 -11.37 12.27 13.29
CA HIS A 249 -10.93 11.85 11.96
C HIS A 249 -9.51 12.32 11.62
N LYS A 250 -8.51 11.85 12.37
CA LYS A 250 -7.10 12.15 12.12
C LYS A 250 -6.62 11.48 10.84
N HIS A 251 -5.72 12.17 10.16
CA HIS A 251 -5.07 11.64 8.96
C HIS A 251 -4.08 10.54 9.34
N ILE A 252 -4.38 9.29 8.97
CA ILE A 252 -3.39 8.23 8.94
C ILE A 252 -2.35 8.51 7.84
N ASN A 253 -1.07 8.36 8.18
CA ASN A 253 0.02 8.60 7.23
C ASN A 253 -0.12 7.69 6.01
N LEU A 254 0.06 8.26 4.84
CA LEU A 254 -0.09 7.58 3.56
C LEU A 254 0.84 6.36 3.36
N HIS A 255 1.99 6.30 4.04
CA HIS A 255 2.97 5.22 3.88
C HIS A 255 2.55 3.91 4.57
N TRP A 256 1.75 3.99 5.63
CA TRP A 256 1.20 2.83 6.34
C TRP A 256 -0.33 2.78 6.37
N ARG A 257 -1.03 3.74 5.75
CA ARG A 257 -2.48 3.70 5.52
C ARG A 257 -2.88 2.37 4.87
N PRO A 258 -3.88 1.63 5.38
CA PRO A 258 -4.27 0.35 4.82
C PRO A 258 -4.96 0.51 3.45
N PHE A 259 -4.98 -0.57 2.65
CA PHE A 259 -5.52 -0.55 1.29
C PHE A 259 -6.98 -0.07 1.22
N TRP A 260 -7.80 -0.47 2.19
CA TRP A 260 -9.21 -0.09 2.24
C TRP A 260 -9.43 1.40 2.47
N ALA A 261 -8.60 2.03 3.31
CA ALA A 261 -8.68 3.47 3.56
C ALA A 261 -8.02 4.31 2.46
N ALA A 262 -7.12 3.72 1.67
CA ALA A 262 -6.41 4.41 0.60
C ALA A 262 -7.15 4.35 -0.75
N CYS A 263 -7.71 3.19 -1.09
CA CYS A 263 -8.14 2.86 -2.45
C CYS A 263 -9.50 2.13 -2.52
N SER A 264 -10.19 1.95 -1.38
CA SER A 264 -11.57 1.42 -1.29
C SER A 264 -11.89 0.23 -2.23
N PRO A 265 -11.17 -0.90 -2.14
CA PRO A 265 -11.37 -2.05 -3.04
C PRO A 265 -12.74 -2.73 -2.89
N CYS A 266 -13.50 -2.40 -1.84
CA CYS A 266 -14.89 -2.83 -1.68
C CYS A 266 -15.89 -1.95 -2.43
N ASN A 267 -15.55 -0.69 -2.72
CA ASN A 267 -16.41 0.25 -3.46
C ASN A 267 -15.96 0.37 -4.92
N LEU A 268 -14.68 0.12 -5.22
CA LEU A 268 -14.13 0.11 -6.57
C LEU A 268 -13.62 -1.30 -6.89
N LYS A 269 -14.32 -2.02 -7.78
CA LYS A 269 -13.89 -3.34 -8.26
C LYS A 269 -12.68 -3.18 -9.18
N TYR A 270 -11.53 -3.68 -8.75
CA TYR A 270 -10.31 -3.66 -9.56
C TYR A 270 -10.30 -4.81 -10.56
N ASP A 271 -9.96 -4.49 -11.81
CA ASP A 271 -9.82 -5.44 -12.92
C ASP A 271 -8.44 -6.11 -12.90
N ILE A 272 -7.40 -5.37 -12.48
CA ILE A 272 -6.03 -5.85 -12.34
C ILE A 272 -5.57 -5.60 -10.91
N ILE A 273 -5.23 -6.67 -10.21
CA ILE A 273 -4.68 -6.63 -8.84
C ILE A 273 -3.28 -7.25 -8.89
N ALA A 274 -2.29 -6.41 -9.18
CA ALA A 274 -0.89 -6.81 -9.21
C ALA A 274 -0.29 -6.86 -7.80
N LYS A 275 0.76 -7.66 -7.62
CA LYS A 275 1.44 -7.89 -6.35
C LYS A 275 2.91 -7.53 -6.46
N VAL A 276 3.48 -6.91 -5.44
CA VAL A 276 4.93 -6.66 -5.37
C VAL A 276 5.70 -7.99 -5.36
N GLU A 277 5.12 -9.05 -4.80
CA GLU A 277 5.72 -10.39 -4.75
C GLU A 277 5.87 -11.04 -6.13
N THR A 278 5.04 -10.65 -7.09
CA THR A 278 5.06 -11.13 -8.49
C THR A 278 5.20 -9.98 -9.47
N LEU A 279 5.87 -8.89 -9.04
CA LEU A 279 5.78 -7.59 -9.72
C LEU A 279 6.28 -7.64 -11.15
N HIS A 280 7.37 -8.35 -11.41
CA HIS A 280 7.97 -8.47 -12.75
C HIS A 280 6.96 -9.03 -13.76
N THR A 281 6.40 -10.22 -13.48
CA THR A 281 5.40 -10.87 -14.35
C THR A 281 4.09 -10.08 -14.41
N ASP A 282 3.63 -9.54 -13.29
CA ASP A 282 2.40 -8.75 -13.24
C ASP A 282 2.54 -7.43 -14.02
N GLN A 283 3.71 -6.77 -13.99
CA GLN A 283 3.98 -5.56 -14.75
C GLN A 283 3.98 -5.82 -16.25
N GLU A 284 4.60 -6.91 -16.69
CA GLU A 284 4.57 -7.30 -18.10
C GLU A 284 3.14 -7.56 -18.57
N PHE A 285 2.33 -8.28 -17.76
CA PHE A 285 0.91 -8.45 -18.05
C PHE A 285 0.15 -7.12 -18.11
N ILE A 286 0.37 -6.20 -17.18
CA ILE A 286 -0.33 -4.89 -17.22
C ILE A 286 0.00 -4.16 -18.52
N VAL A 287 1.28 -4.11 -18.89
CA VAL A 287 1.74 -3.41 -20.08
C VAL A 287 1.12 -4.01 -21.35
N ARG A 288 1.05 -5.35 -21.42
CA ARG A 288 0.47 -6.06 -22.56
C ARG A 288 -1.06 -5.97 -22.60
N ASP A 289 -1.76 -6.17 -21.49
CA ASP A 289 -3.25 -6.11 -21.41
C ASP A 289 -3.79 -4.70 -21.66
N LEU A 290 -3.01 -3.66 -21.33
CA LEU A 290 -3.34 -2.25 -21.58
C LEU A 290 -2.74 -1.71 -22.88
N HIS A 291 -2.02 -2.52 -23.64
CA HIS A 291 -1.32 -2.12 -24.88
C HIS A 291 -0.43 -0.88 -24.70
N LEU A 292 0.27 -0.78 -23.56
CA LEU A 292 1.18 0.33 -23.31
C LEU A 292 2.46 0.19 -24.16
N PRO A 293 3.09 1.30 -24.58
CA PRO A 293 4.31 1.26 -25.38
C PRO A 293 5.49 0.77 -24.55
N ILE A 294 5.79 -0.54 -24.61
CA ILE A 294 6.83 -1.23 -23.85
C ILE A 294 8.17 -0.47 -23.90
N GLY A 295 8.61 -0.06 -25.10
CA GLY A 295 9.90 0.61 -25.30
C GLY A 295 10.02 2.00 -24.66
N LYS A 296 8.91 2.60 -24.20
CA LYS A 296 8.92 3.86 -23.45
C LYS A 296 8.93 3.67 -21.93
N LEU A 297 8.55 2.48 -21.44
CA LEU A 297 8.36 2.25 -20.02
C LEU A 297 9.62 1.69 -19.38
N PHE A 298 9.78 1.93 -18.06
CA PHE A 298 10.93 1.43 -17.30
C PHE A 298 12.30 1.91 -17.81
N ALA A 299 12.33 3.07 -18.51
CA ALA A 299 13.55 3.68 -18.98
C ALA A 299 14.53 3.96 -17.82
N GLU A 300 15.82 3.79 -18.10
CA GLU A 300 16.91 3.99 -17.15
C GLU A 300 16.86 5.42 -16.59
N SER A 301 16.85 5.56 -15.26
CA SER A 301 17.42 6.77 -14.70
C SER A 301 18.93 6.64 -14.85
N HIS A 302 19.49 7.19 -15.92
CA HIS A 302 20.93 7.44 -15.95
C HIS A 302 21.23 8.36 -14.77
N SER A 303 21.81 7.77 -13.72
CA SER A 303 22.37 8.52 -12.61
C SER A 303 23.60 9.26 -13.11
N SER A 304 23.43 10.55 -13.38
CA SER A 304 24.51 11.53 -13.33
C SER A 304 24.87 11.83 -11.87
#